data_AF-A0A662HIW1-F1
#
_entry.id   AF-A0A662HIW1-F1
#
_cell.length_a   1.000
_cell.length_b   1.000
_cell.length_c   1.000
_cell.angle_alpha   90.00
_cell.angle_beta   90.00
_cell.angle_gamma   90.00
#
_symmetry.space_group_name_H-M   'P 1'
#
loop_
_entity.id
_entity.type
_entity.pdbx_description
1 polymer ?
#
loop_
_entity_poly.entity_id
_entity_poly.type
_entity_poly.pdbx_seq_one_letter_code
_entity_poly.pdbx_strand_id
1 'polypeptide(L)'
;GLSFDDWSVSIDFTNSIIHIDNLKYSFRGIAGSGVYLGKIDVRHEFLDNVFALQRYITAKRYGTIRSLITNLIYRVKNDEFNAYFAIPLALGMAIVIRHYPELREADVITFIPAHHSEYRNLTFHNKPCKYRRDEEEFPVKVQHMEFIAYLVHVFAEKPLVQAFAKKKAFKMKDKTLAERREVVKEAYSIIETSIDDLKEKRVIIIDDIYTTGTTLNYCAMLLKTIAGSKRVYGVVAGRAY
;
A
#
# COMPACT_ATOMS: atom_id res chain seq x y z
N GLY A 1 -15.57 2.12 -11.98
CA GLY A 1 -14.11 2.17 -12.15
C GLY A 1 -13.62 3.58 -11.90
N LEU A 2 -12.31 3.80 -11.99
CA LEU A 2 -11.67 5.11 -11.94
C LEU A 2 -10.60 5.16 -13.03
N SER A 3 -10.30 6.36 -13.53
CA SER A 3 -9.23 6.60 -14.50
C SER A 3 -8.42 7.82 -14.10
N PHE A 4 -7.13 7.79 -14.40
CA PHE A 4 -6.21 8.90 -14.21
C PHE A 4 -5.00 8.73 -15.12
N ASP A 5 -4.60 9.81 -15.80
CA ASP A 5 -3.55 9.77 -16.81
C ASP A 5 -3.85 8.68 -17.87
N ASP A 6 -2.85 7.89 -18.25
CA ASP A 6 -3.01 6.77 -19.18
C ASP A 6 -3.69 5.53 -18.58
N TRP A 7 -4.09 5.51 -17.30
CA TRP A 7 -4.59 4.31 -16.61
C TRP A 7 -6.11 4.34 -16.39
N SER A 8 -6.76 3.19 -16.58
CA SER A 8 -8.12 2.94 -16.06
C SER A 8 -8.17 1.64 -15.28
N VAL A 9 -8.87 1.64 -14.14
CA VAL A 9 -9.10 0.45 -13.32
C VAL A 9 -10.59 0.29 -13.07
N SER A 10 -11.09 -0.93 -13.18
CA SER A 10 -12.46 -1.28 -12.80
C SER A 10 -12.47 -2.61 -12.05
N ILE A 11 -13.46 -2.80 -11.19
CA ILE A 11 -13.65 -4.04 -10.43
C ILE A 11 -15.11 -4.47 -10.64
N ASP A 12 -15.29 -5.66 -11.18
CA ASP A 12 -16.55 -6.39 -11.16
C ASP A 12 -16.60 -7.18 -9.84
N PHE A 13 -17.32 -6.62 -8.87
CA PHE A 13 -17.46 -7.20 -7.54
C PHE A 13 -18.32 -8.47 -7.53
N THR A 14 -19.23 -8.63 -8.50
CA THR A 14 -20.09 -9.81 -8.61
C THR A 14 -19.29 -11.01 -9.09
N ASN A 15 -18.46 -10.83 -10.11
CA ASN A 15 -17.65 -11.91 -10.68
C ASN A 15 -16.24 -12.00 -10.08
N SER A 16 -15.89 -11.13 -9.14
CA SER A 16 -14.56 -11.05 -8.53
C SER A 16 -13.44 -10.87 -9.57
N ILE A 17 -13.61 -9.90 -10.47
CA ILE A 17 -12.64 -9.58 -11.52
C ILE A 17 -12.17 -8.14 -11.36
N ILE A 18 -10.86 -7.91 -11.44
CA ILE A 18 -10.26 -6.58 -11.60
C ILE A 18 -9.74 -6.44 -13.03
N HIS A 19 -10.06 -5.32 -13.65
CA HIS A 19 -9.53 -4.90 -14.95
C HIS A 19 -8.61 -3.71 -14.76
N ILE A 20 -7.44 -3.76 -15.39
CA ILE A 20 -6.46 -2.67 -15.43
C ILE A 20 -6.12 -2.44 -16.89
N ASP A 21 -6.40 -1.26 -17.41
CA ASP A 21 -6.05 -0.89 -18.77
C ASP A 21 -5.07 0.27 -18.78
N ASN A 22 -4.29 0.36 -19.86
CA ASN A 22 -3.38 1.47 -20.10
C ASN A 22 -3.51 1.94 -21.55
N LEU A 23 -3.84 3.21 -21.76
CA LEU A 23 -4.12 3.80 -23.07
C LEU A 23 -2.87 3.97 -23.94
N LYS A 24 -1.69 4.09 -23.31
CA LYS A 24 -0.42 4.39 -24.00
C LYS A 24 0.45 3.17 -24.25
N TYR A 25 0.28 2.14 -23.43
CA TYR A 25 1.12 0.95 -23.49
C TYR A 25 0.30 -0.34 -23.37
N SER A 26 0.37 -1.19 -24.38
CA SER A 26 -0.03 -2.60 -24.27
C SER A 26 1.07 -3.40 -23.56
N PHE A 27 1.47 -3.00 -22.35
CA PHE A 27 2.51 -3.73 -21.61
C PHE A 27 1.99 -5.13 -21.24
N ARG A 28 2.61 -6.18 -21.81
CA ARG A 28 2.30 -7.57 -21.45
C ARG A 28 2.43 -7.77 -19.94
N GLY A 29 1.35 -8.21 -19.30
CA GLY A 29 1.31 -8.65 -17.90
C GLY A 29 0.97 -7.60 -16.84
N ILE A 30 0.74 -6.34 -17.19
CA ILE A 30 0.27 -5.30 -16.22
C ILE A 30 -1.06 -4.66 -16.61
N ALA A 31 -1.50 -4.86 -17.85
CA ALA A 31 -2.84 -4.53 -18.32
C ALA A 31 -3.60 -5.80 -18.71
N GLY A 32 -4.92 -5.79 -18.57
CA GLY A 32 -5.82 -6.92 -18.75
C GLY A 32 -6.69 -7.16 -17.51
N SER A 33 -7.14 -8.40 -17.36
CA SER A 33 -8.05 -8.82 -16.27
C SER A 33 -7.38 -9.83 -15.35
N GLY A 34 -7.81 -9.89 -14.09
CA GLY A 34 -7.45 -10.98 -13.20
C GLY A 34 -8.39 -11.10 -12.01
N VAL A 35 -8.14 -12.12 -11.19
CA VAL A 35 -8.98 -12.40 -10.01
C VAL A 35 -8.81 -11.30 -8.97
N TYR A 36 -9.91 -10.66 -8.61
CA TYR A 36 -10.03 -9.76 -7.47
C TYR A 36 -10.23 -10.55 -6.18
N LEU A 37 -9.58 -10.17 -5.08
CA LEU A 37 -9.70 -10.88 -3.80
C LEU A 37 -10.75 -10.28 -2.86
N GLY A 38 -10.85 -8.96 -2.79
CA GLY A 38 -11.73 -8.28 -1.85
C GLY A 38 -11.34 -8.49 -0.40
N LYS A 39 -12.36 -8.62 0.46
CA LYS A 39 -12.19 -8.85 1.89
C LYS A 39 -11.53 -10.21 2.13
N ILE A 40 -10.36 -10.21 2.76
CA ILE A 40 -9.62 -11.44 3.07
C ILE A 40 -9.92 -11.89 4.49
N ASP A 41 -10.17 -13.19 4.68
CA ASP A 41 -10.30 -13.78 6.02
C ASP A 41 -8.91 -13.87 6.67
N VAL A 42 -8.72 -13.09 7.73
CA VAL A 42 -7.50 -13.06 8.52
C VAL A 42 -7.86 -12.99 9.99
N ARG A 43 -7.32 -13.91 10.80
CA ARG A 43 -7.47 -13.89 12.25
C ARG A 43 -6.43 -12.96 12.86
N HIS A 44 -6.81 -11.71 13.06
CA HIS A 44 -6.01 -10.71 13.75
C HIS A 44 -6.74 -10.18 14.97
N GLU A 45 -5.96 -9.80 15.96
CA GLU A 45 -6.47 -9.27 17.22
C GLU A 45 -6.90 -7.80 17.09
N PHE A 46 -6.18 -7.00 16.31
CA PHE A 46 -6.39 -5.54 16.27
C PHE A 46 -6.95 -5.01 14.95
N LEU A 47 -6.76 -5.72 13.84
CA LEU A 47 -7.38 -5.36 12.56
C LEU A 47 -8.84 -5.83 12.54
N ASP A 48 -9.74 -4.90 12.24
CA ASP A 48 -11.16 -5.23 12.09
C ASP A 48 -11.42 -6.01 10.81
N ASN A 49 -10.88 -5.55 9.67
CA ASN A 49 -10.93 -6.25 8.38
C ASN A 49 -9.72 -5.88 7.51
N VAL A 50 -9.37 -6.76 6.57
CA VAL A 50 -8.34 -6.49 5.56
C VAL A 50 -8.90 -6.76 4.17
N PHE A 51 -8.52 -5.91 3.21
CA PHE A 51 -8.92 -5.99 1.82
C PHE A 51 -7.69 -6.04 0.93
N ALA A 52 -7.74 -6.85 -0.13
CA ALA A 52 -6.67 -6.97 -1.10
C ALA A 52 -7.20 -6.88 -2.54
N LEU A 53 -6.42 -6.28 -3.44
CA LEU A 53 -6.78 -6.26 -4.86
C LEU A 53 -6.59 -7.64 -5.48
N GLN A 54 -5.38 -8.21 -5.42
CA GLN A 54 -5.09 -9.52 -6.00
C GLN A 54 -4.10 -10.34 -5.15
N ARG A 55 -3.92 -11.60 -5.55
CA ARG A 55 -2.81 -12.42 -5.03
C ARG A 55 -1.47 -11.80 -5.43
N TYR A 56 -0.52 -11.82 -4.50
CA TYR A 56 0.89 -11.50 -4.74
C TYR A 56 1.71 -12.79 -4.80
N ILE A 57 2.35 -13.04 -5.95
CA ILE A 57 3.14 -14.26 -6.19
C ILE A 57 4.62 -13.91 -6.05
N THR A 58 5.26 -14.46 -5.02
CA THR A 58 6.70 -14.22 -4.79
C THR A 58 7.55 -14.87 -5.88
N ALA A 59 8.67 -14.23 -6.23
CA ALA A 59 9.56 -14.65 -7.32
C ALA A 59 10.16 -16.07 -7.18
N LYS A 60 10.06 -16.71 -6.00
CA LYS A 60 10.56 -18.07 -5.77
C LYS A 60 9.77 -19.16 -6.50
N ARG A 61 8.52 -18.89 -6.93
CA ARG A 61 7.74 -19.84 -7.72
C ARG A 61 8.10 -19.68 -9.21
N TYR A 62 9.20 -20.32 -9.62
CA TYR A 62 9.57 -20.40 -11.04
C TYR A 62 8.42 -21.04 -11.85
N GLY A 63 8.06 -20.44 -13.00
CA GLY A 63 7.07 -20.98 -13.93
C GLY A 63 5.61 -20.55 -13.72
N THR A 64 5.27 -19.71 -12.73
CA THR A 64 3.88 -19.28 -12.50
C THR A 64 3.55 -17.95 -13.19
N ILE A 65 2.37 -17.86 -13.79
CA ILE A 65 1.80 -16.60 -14.30
C ILE A 65 1.61 -15.65 -13.11
N ARG A 66 2.29 -14.51 -13.13
CA ARG A 66 2.16 -13.44 -12.13
C ARG A 66 0.83 -12.70 -12.30
N SER A 67 0.20 -12.29 -11.21
CA SER A 67 -0.97 -11.40 -11.27
C SER A 67 -0.56 -10.01 -11.80
N LEU A 68 -1.55 -9.24 -12.29
CA LEU A 68 -1.33 -7.86 -12.74
C LEU A 68 -0.69 -7.03 -11.62
N ILE A 69 -1.22 -7.16 -10.41
CA ILE A 69 -0.68 -6.50 -9.21
C ILE A 69 0.75 -6.95 -8.88
N THR A 70 1.08 -8.24 -9.00
CA THR A 70 2.46 -8.70 -8.77
C THR A 70 3.43 -8.02 -9.73
N ASN A 71 3.05 -7.90 -10.99
CA ASN A 71 3.87 -7.24 -12.01
C ASN A 71 3.95 -5.72 -11.80
N LEU A 72 2.86 -5.06 -11.38
CA LEU A 72 2.86 -3.65 -11.02
C LEU A 72 3.76 -3.39 -9.81
N ILE A 73 3.62 -4.15 -8.72
CA ILE A 73 4.44 -4.01 -7.52
C ILE A 73 5.93 -4.23 -7.86
N TYR A 74 6.26 -5.20 -8.71
CA TYR A 74 7.64 -5.40 -9.15
C TYR A 74 8.21 -4.16 -9.84
N ARG A 75 7.42 -3.48 -10.68
CA ARG A 75 7.84 -2.24 -11.36
C ARG A 75 7.89 -1.02 -10.43
N VAL A 76 7.07 -1.02 -9.39
CA VAL A 76 7.08 0.00 -8.34
C VAL A 76 8.27 -0.18 -7.39
N LYS A 77 8.67 -1.42 -7.09
CA LYS A 77 9.67 -1.78 -6.07
C LYS A 77 11.00 -2.30 -6.62
N ASN A 78 11.32 -2.05 -7.88
CA ASN A 78 12.67 -2.34 -8.41
C ASN A 78 13.70 -1.37 -7.78
N ASP A 79 14.97 -1.39 -8.20
CA ASP A 79 16.02 -0.56 -7.59
C ASP A 79 15.63 0.93 -7.46
N GLU A 80 14.77 1.42 -8.35
CA GLU A 80 14.13 2.73 -8.32
C GLU A 80 12.60 2.63 -8.15
N PHE A 81 11.98 3.67 -7.60
CA PHE A 81 10.52 3.77 -7.50
C PHE A 81 9.96 4.46 -8.74
N ASN A 82 9.13 3.75 -9.50
CA ASN A 82 8.44 4.32 -10.67
C ASN A 82 7.00 4.70 -10.34
N ALA A 83 6.75 6.00 -10.17
CA ALA A 83 5.46 6.56 -9.78
C ALA A 83 4.35 6.29 -10.80
N TYR A 84 4.68 6.11 -12.09
CA TYR A 84 3.69 5.80 -13.12
C TYR A 84 2.96 4.47 -12.85
N PHE A 85 3.66 3.47 -12.30
CA PHE A 85 3.06 2.17 -11.97
C PHE A 85 2.37 2.14 -10.60
N ALA A 86 2.51 3.21 -9.79
CA ALA A 86 1.78 3.36 -8.53
C ALA A 86 0.31 3.77 -8.76
N ILE A 87 0.01 4.48 -9.86
CA ILE A 87 -1.33 4.96 -10.23
C ILE A 87 -2.38 3.83 -10.24
N PRO A 88 -2.22 2.72 -11.00
CA PRO A 88 -3.24 1.68 -11.05
C PRO A 88 -3.42 0.96 -9.70
N LEU A 89 -2.37 0.88 -8.87
CA LEU A 89 -2.50 0.35 -7.50
C LEU A 89 -3.41 1.26 -6.67
N ALA A 90 -3.16 2.57 -6.70
CA ALA A 90 -3.94 3.55 -5.96
C ALA A 90 -5.39 3.63 -6.44
N LEU A 91 -5.63 3.62 -7.77
CA LEU A 91 -6.99 3.58 -8.34
C LEU A 91 -7.74 2.33 -7.87
N GLY A 92 -7.12 1.16 -7.91
CA GLY A 92 -7.72 -0.08 -7.42
C GLY A 92 -8.10 0.00 -5.94
N MET A 93 -7.18 0.46 -5.08
CA MET A 93 -7.43 0.63 -3.65
C MET A 93 -8.57 1.63 -3.38
N ALA A 94 -8.61 2.74 -4.12
CA ALA A 94 -9.67 3.74 -3.99
C ALA A 94 -11.03 3.19 -4.41
N ILE A 95 -11.12 2.37 -5.47
CA ILE A 95 -12.36 1.68 -5.87
C ILE A 95 -12.86 0.78 -4.73
N VAL A 96 -11.95 0.03 -4.09
CA VAL A 96 -12.28 -0.81 -2.93
C VAL A 96 -12.80 0.04 -1.76
N ILE A 97 -12.13 1.14 -1.43
CA ILE A 97 -12.55 2.05 -0.36
C ILE A 97 -13.93 2.65 -0.63
N ARG A 98 -14.20 3.06 -1.88
CA ARG A 98 -15.50 3.63 -2.28
C ARG A 98 -16.63 2.58 -2.31
N HIS A 99 -16.30 1.30 -2.50
CA HIS A 99 -17.27 0.22 -2.61
C HIS A 99 -17.76 -0.31 -1.26
N TYR A 100 -16.85 -0.68 -0.35
CA TYR A 100 -17.24 -1.30 0.92
C TYR A 100 -17.74 -0.25 1.92
N PRO A 101 -18.95 -0.40 2.48
CA PRO A 101 -19.51 0.58 3.42
C PRO A 101 -18.58 0.91 4.60
N GLU A 102 -17.98 -0.11 5.22
CA GLU A 102 -17.06 0.06 6.35
C GLU A 102 -15.79 0.88 6.02
N LEU A 103 -15.31 0.80 4.78
CA LEU A 103 -14.20 1.62 4.31
C LEU A 103 -14.66 3.01 3.87
N ARG A 104 -15.79 3.09 3.16
CA ARG A 104 -16.38 4.34 2.69
C ARG A 104 -16.73 5.26 3.85
N GLU A 105 -17.16 4.70 4.97
CA GLU A 105 -17.47 5.48 6.16
C GLU A 105 -16.22 5.77 7.02
N ALA A 106 -15.07 5.16 6.75
CA ALA A 106 -13.87 5.46 7.52
C ALA A 106 -13.50 6.95 7.44
N ASP A 107 -12.93 7.48 8.51
CA ASP A 107 -12.75 8.92 8.70
C ASP A 107 -11.42 9.40 8.13
N VAL A 108 -10.40 8.54 8.09
CA VAL A 108 -9.03 8.93 7.73
C VAL A 108 -8.24 7.74 7.17
N ILE A 109 -7.31 8.06 6.27
CA ILE A 109 -6.30 7.14 5.73
C ILE A 109 -4.96 7.41 6.39
N THR A 110 -4.21 6.34 6.68
CA THR A 110 -2.80 6.34 7.05
C THR A 110 -2.06 5.27 6.26
N PHE A 111 -0.75 5.14 6.43
CA PHE A 111 0.07 4.17 5.70
C PHE A 111 1.21 3.63 6.55
N ILE A 112 1.76 2.48 6.16
CA ILE A 112 2.95 1.91 6.79
C ILE A 112 4.21 2.61 6.23
N PRO A 113 4.95 3.41 7.01
CA PRO A 113 6.12 4.12 6.52
C PRO A 113 7.31 3.19 6.27
N ALA A 114 8.21 3.62 5.39
CA ALA A 114 9.53 3.03 5.25
C ALA A 114 10.56 3.83 6.08
N HIS A 115 11.70 3.23 6.38
CA HIS A 115 12.80 3.92 7.02
C HIS A 115 13.51 4.79 5.97
N HIS A 116 14.12 5.91 6.35
CA HIS A 116 14.77 6.81 5.39
C HIS A 116 15.86 6.13 4.55
N SER A 117 16.54 5.11 5.10
CA SER A 117 17.50 4.28 4.36
C SER A 117 16.87 3.38 3.28
N GLU A 118 15.55 3.20 3.31
CA GLU A 118 14.77 2.41 2.34
C GLU A 118 14.09 3.30 1.29
N TYR A 119 14.33 4.62 1.31
CA TYR A 119 13.83 5.54 0.30
C TYR A 119 14.47 5.24 -1.04
N ARG A 120 13.68 5.40 -2.10
CA ARG A 120 14.08 5.02 -3.46
C ARG A 120 14.17 6.26 -4.33
N ASN A 121 15.07 6.23 -5.31
CA ASN A 121 15.11 7.26 -6.34
C ASN A 121 13.79 7.24 -7.10
N LEU A 122 13.17 8.41 -7.24
CA LEU A 122 11.92 8.60 -7.96
C LEU A 122 12.18 8.61 -9.46
N THR A 123 11.36 7.86 -10.19
CA THR A 123 11.27 7.92 -11.65
C THR A 123 9.81 8.09 -12.07
N PHE A 124 9.61 8.66 -13.26
CA PHE A 124 8.32 8.72 -13.92
C PHE A 124 8.50 8.30 -15.38
N HIS A 125 7.70 7.34 -15.86
CA HIS A 125 7.92 6.67 -17.16
C HIS A 125 9.36 6.16 -17.35
N ASN A 126 9.98 5.61 -16.30
CA ASN A 126 11.39 5.16 -16.26
C ASN A 126 12.43 6.28 -16.49
N LYS A 127 12.05 7.55 -16.34
CA LYS A 127 12.96 8.68 -16.36
C LYS A 127 13.21 9.16 -14.92
N PRO A 128 14.48 9.30 -14.48
CA PRO A 128 14.80 9.81 -13.15
C PRO A 128 14.25 11.22 -12.93
N CYS A 129 13.61 11.42 -11.78
CA CYS A 129 13.26 12.73 -11.27
C CYS A 129 14.45 13.28 -10.50
N LYS A 130 14.92 14.47 -10.88
CA LYS A 130 16.08 15.12 -10.30
C LYS A 130 15.75 16.56 -9.91
N TYR A 131 16.48 17.09 -8.94
CA TYR A 131 16.49 18.52 -8.62
C TYR A 131 17.91 19.06 -8.78
N ARG A 132 18.03 20.38 -9.01
CA ARG A 132 19.31 21.04 -9.20
C ARG A 132 19.69 21.87 -7.97
N ARG A 133 20.96 21.80 -7.58
CA ARG A 133 21.57 22.68 -6.56
C ARG A 133 23.01 22.96 -6.98
N ASP A 134 23.37 24.24 -7.04
CA ASP A 134 24.74 24.68 -7.37
C ASP A 134 25.30 24.00 -8.64
N GLU A 135 24.53 24.06 -9.73
CA GLU A 135 24.79 23.43 -11.05
C GLU A 135 24.75 21.89 -11.10
N GLU A 136 24.81 21.20 -9.95
CA GLU A 136 24.74 19.74 -9.85
C GLU A 136 23.30 19.19 -9.82
N GLU A 137 23.09 18.00 -10.39
CA GLU A 137 21.81 17.29 -10.39
C GLU A 137 21.80 16.17 -9.35
N PHE A 138 20.78 16.15 -8.50
CA PHE A 138 20.59 15.15 -7.46
C PHE A 138 19.30 14.36 -7.67
N PRO A 139 19.30 13.04 -7.43
CA PRO A 139 18.07 12.24 -7.51
C PRO A 139 17.09 12.67 -6.41
N VAL A 140 15.81 12.77 -6.77
CA VAL A 140 14.73 12.91 -5.79
C VAL A 140 14.51 11.54 -5.14
N LYS A 141 14.61 11.47 -3.81
CA LYS A 141 14.31 10.24 -3.06
C LYS A 141 12.93 10.34 -2.42
N VAL A 142 12.16 9.26 -2.50
CA VAL A 142 10.80 9.22 -1.95
C VAL A 142 10.54 7.96 -1.13
N GLN A 143 9.62 8.09 -0.18
CA GLN A 143 8.99 6.98 0.48
C GLN A 143 7.81 6.46 -0.36
N HIS A 144 8.01 5.34 -1.03
CA HIS A 144 7.00 4.78 -1.96
C HIS A 144 5.59 4.62 -1.37
N MET A 145 5.46 4.20 -0.11
CA MET A 145 4.13 4.04 0.50
C MET A 145 3.43 5.35 0.83
N GLU A 146 4.19 6.40 1.17
CA GLU A 146 3.61 7.73 1.32
C GLU A 146 3.06 8.23 -0.02
N PHE A 147 3.82 8.03 -1.11
CA PHE A 147 3.38 8.40 -2.45
C PHE A 147 2.11 7.65 -2.87
N ILE A 148 2.05 6.33 -2.64
CA ILE A 148 0.85 5.54 -2.94
C ILE A 148 -0.33 6.01 -2.09
N ALA A 149 -0.13 6.24 -0.79
CA ALA A 149 -1.18 6.72 0.10
C ALA A 149 -1.67 8.13 -0.28
N TYR A 150 -0.76 9.00 -0.77
CA TYR A 150 -1.08 10.29 -1.35
C TYR A 150 -2.10 10.14 -2.49
N LEU A 151 -1.79 9.30 -3.47
CA LEU A 151 -2.71 9.03 -4.57
C LEU A 151 -4.03 8.41 -4.09
N VAL A 152 -3.98 7.46 -3.16
CA VAL A 152 -5.19 6.80 -2.64
C VAL A 152 -6.11 7.80 -1.95
N HIS A 153 -5.60 8.70 -1.10
CA HIS A 153 -6.48 9.64 -0.41
C HIS A 153 -7.12 10.66 -1.35
N VAL A 154 -6.40 11.08 -2.41
CA VAL A 154 -6.97 11.91 -3.48
C VAL A 154 -8.09 11.16 -4.19
N PHE A 155 -7.82 9.93 -4.64
CA PHE A 155 -8.80 9.13 -5.36
C PHE A 155 -9.91 8.57 -4.47
N ALA A 156 -9.73 8.45 -3.16
CA ALA A 156 -10.76 7.99 -2.24
C ALA A 156 -11.52 9.15 -1.57
N GLU A 157 -11.06 10.39 -1.76
CA GLU A 157 -11.60 11.61 -1.13
C GLU A 157 -11.63 11.47 0.40
N LYS A 158 -10.50 11.06 0.97
CA LYS A 158 -10.33 10.90 2.42
C LYS A 158 -9.18 11.77 2.93
N PRO A 159 -9.25 12.27 4.17
CA PRO A 159 -8.09 12.85 4.84
C PRO A 159 -6.94 11.84 4.93
N LEU A 160 -5.70 12.32 4.79
CA LEU A 160 -4.48 11.55 4.98
C LEU A 160 -3.74 12.05 6.23
N VAL A 161 -3.41 11.13 7.13
CA VAL A 161 -2.62 11.41 8.33
C VAL A 161 -1.43 10.46 8.38
N GLN A 162 -0.22 11.00 8.54
CA GLN A 162 0.94 10.19 8.83
C GLN A 162 0.93 9.78 10.30
N ALA A 163 0.41 8.57 10.58
CA ALA A 163 0.24 8.10 11.96
C ALA A 163 1.53 7.53 12.58
N PHE A 164 2.45 7.03 11.76
CA PHE A 164 3.60 6.26 12.22
C PHE A 164 4.93 6.85 11.80
N ALA A 165 5.93 6.64 12.65
CA ALA A 165 7.35 6.77 12.31
C ALA A 165 7.99 5.38 12.29
N LYS A 166 8.87 5.11 11.31
CA LYS A 166 9.72 3.91 11.32
C LYS A 166 11.12 4.27 11.79
N LYS A 167 11.47 3.84 13.01
CA LYS A 167 12.74 4.18 13.70
C LYS A 167 13.96 3.40 13.20
N LYS A 168 13.75 2.21 12.63
CA LYS A 168 14.85 1.38 12.10
C LYS A 168 14.42 0.57 10.88
N ALA A 169 15.35 0.39 9.96
CA ALA A 169 15.22 -0.59 8.89
C ALA A 169 15.42 -2.00 9.46
N PHE A 170 14.68 -2.97 8.93
CA PHE A 170 14.84 -4.37 9.31
C PHE A 170 14.40 -5.29 8.17
N LYS A 171 14.95 -6.50 8.14
CA LYS A 171 14.53 -7.55 7.20
C LYS A 171 13.65 -8.57 7.92
N MET A 172 12.50 -8.88 7.31
CA MET A 172 11.55 -9.91 7.79
C MET A 172 11.88 -11.33 7.31
N LYS A 173 12.85 -11.44 6.39
CA LYS A 173 13.29 -12.71 5.81
C LYS A 173 13.91 -13.57 6.92
N ASP A 174 13.59 -14.87 6.90
CA ASP A 174 14.17 -15.88 7.79
C ASP A 174 13.87 -15.69 9.29
N LYS A 175 12.83 -14.93 9.63
CA LYS A 175 12.34 -14.72 11.01
C LYS A 175 11.05 -15.48 11.30
N THR A 176 10.96 -16.07 12.48
CA THR A 176 9.75 -16.65 13.08
C THR A 176 8.71 -15.58 13.41
N LEU A 177 7.46 -16.00 13.68
CA LEU A 177 6.38 -15.06 14.02
C LEU A 177 6.69 -14.25 15.30
N ALA A 178 7.30 -14.87 16.31
CA ALA A 178 7.69 -14.20 17.55
C ALA A 178 8.78 -13.15 17.30
N GLU A 179 9.84 -13.50 16.57
CA GLU A 179 10.90 -12.54 16.21
C GLU A 179 10.37 -11.38 15.37
N ARG A 180 9.41 -11.64 14.47
CA ARG A 180 8.77 -10.57 13.70
C ARG A 180 8.02 -9.59 14.60
N ARG A 181 7.38 -10.04 15.68
CA ARG A 181 6.68 -9.16 16.62
C ARG A 181 7.66 -8.22 17.35
N GLU A 182 8.75 -8.76 17.88
CA GLU A 182 9.76 -7.94 18.58
C GLU A 182 10.43 -6.93 17.64
N VAL A 183 10.77 -7.36 16.42
CA VAL A 183 11.38 -6.46 15.43
C VAL A 183 10.47 -5.29 15.09
N VAL A 184 9.17 -5.53 14.91
CA VAL A 184 8.20 -4.48 14.59
C VAL A 184 7.99 -3.56 15.78
N LYS A 185 7.98 -4.09 17.01
CA LYS A 185 7.83 -3.30 18.24
C LYS A 185 8.90 -2.24 18.41
N GLU A 186 10.14 -2.60 18.11
CA GLU A 186 11.25 -1.67 18.17
C GLU A 186 11.32 -0.72 16.95
N ALA A 187 10.58 -1.04 15.88
CA ALA A 187 10.71 -0.31 14.62
C ALA A 187 9.63 0.73 14.36
N TYR A 188 8.42 0.59 14.92
CA TYR A 188 7.34 1.54 14.68
C TYR A 188 6.85 2.20 15.96
N SER A 189 6.49 3.48 15.87
CA SER A 189 5.78 4.21 16.91
C SER A 189 4.72 5.11 16.31
N ILE A 190 3.73 5.50 17.12
CA ILE A 190 2.81 6.59 16.79
C ILE A 190 3.57 7.91 16.81
N ILE A 191 3.23 8.81 15.87
CA ILE A 191 3.64 10.20 15.91
C ILE A 191 2.67 10.94 16.84
N GLU A 192 3.18 11.51 17.93
CA GLU A 192 2.34 12.09 18.99
C GLU A 192 1.40 13.18 18.48
N THR A 193 1.86 14.02 17.55
CA THR A 193 1.05 15.09 16.95
C THR A 193 -0.09 14.58 16.08
N SER A 194 -0.13 13.28 15.74
CA SER A 194 -1.21 12.68 14.96
C SER A 194 -2.34 12.08 15.82
N ILE A 195 -2.17 12.00 17.15
CA ILE A 195 -3.10 11.28 18.03
C ILE A 195 -4.50 11.89 17.99
N ASP A 196 -4.62 13.22 18.04
CA ASP A 196 -5.92 13.89 18.06
C ASP A 196 -6.69 13.67 16.74
N ASP A 197 -5.99 13.59 15.62
CA ASP A 197 -6.57 13.29 14.31
C ASP A 197 -7.04 11.82 14.18
N LEU A 198 -6.59 10.94 15.06
CA LEU A 198 -6.82 9.48 15.02
C LEU A 198 -7.74 8.97 16.14
N LYS A 199 -7.93 9.75 17.21
CA LYS A 199 -8.72 9.39 18.38
C LYS A 199 -10.21 9.24 18.03
N GLU A 200 -10.81 8.14 18.46
CA GLU A 200 -12.18 7.73 18.14
C GLU A 200 -12.49 7.58 16.64
N LYS A 201 -11.47 7.65 15.78
CA LYS A 201 -11.63 7.53 14.33
C LYS A 201 -11.65 6.08 13.86
N ARG A 202 -12.33 5.87 12.74
CA ARG A 202 -12.21 4.68 11.89
C ARG A 202 -11.09 4.93 10.88
N VAL A 203 -10.01 4.18 11.00
CA VAL A 203 -8.77 4.41 10.26
C VAL A 203 -8.55 3.33 9.21
N ILE A 204 -8.15 3.72 8.01
CA ILE A 204 -7.68 2.78 6.98
C ILE A 204 -6.15 2.86 6.90
N ILE A 205 -5.48 1.72 7.05
CA ILE A 205 -4.04 1.60 6.80
C ILE A 205 -3.81 1.11 5.37
N ILE A 206 -3.02 1.86 4.61
CA ILE A 206 -2.53 1.48 3.28
C ILE A 206 -1.15 0.82 3.39
N ASP A 207 -1.00 -0.33 2.73
CA ASP A 207 0.27 -1.03 2.55
C ASP A 207 0.28 -1.65 1.15
N ASP A 208 1.44 -2.03 0.64
CA ASP A 208 1.51 -2.66 -0.69
C ASP A 208 1.23 -4.16 -0.63
N ILE A 209 1.86 -4.89 0.28
CA ILE A 209 1.79 -6.36 0.35
C ILE A 209 1.48 -6.79 1.77
N TYR A 210 0.34 -7.45 1.93
CA TYR A 210 0.08 -8.24 3.11
C TYR A 210 0.81 -9.59 3.01
N THR A 211 1.73 -9.87 3.94
CA THR A 211 2.43 -11.18 4.06
C THR A 211 1.90 -12.03 5.23
N THR A 212 2.49 -11.95 6.42
CA THR A 212 1.90 -12.54 7.64
C THR A 212 0.92 -11.58 8.31
N GLY A 213 0.86 -10.33 7.87
CA GLY A 213 0.09 -9.28 8.52
C GLY A 213 0.72 -8.78 9.82
N THR A 214 1.93 -9.22 10.19
CA THR A 214 2.57 -8.85 11.47
C THR A 214 2.76 -7.34 11.60
N THR A 215 3.29 -6.68 10.56
CA THR A 215 3.45 -5.22 10.53
C THR A 215 2.10 -4.52 10.64
N LEU A 216 1.13 -4.93 9.82
CA LEU A 216 -0.19 -4.31 9.73
C LEU A 216 -0.96 -4.46 11.06
N ASN A 217 -0.95 -5.65 11.66
CA ASN A 217 -1.62 -5.91 12.94
C ASN A 217 -0.95 -5.16 14.10
N TYR A 218 0.38 -5.03 14.11
CA TYR A 218 1.06 -4.23 15.12
C TYR A 218 0.73 -2.73 14.98
N CYS A 219 0.70 -2.21 13.75
CA CYS A 219 0.32 -0.82 13.52
C CYS A 219 -1.16 -0.58 13.88
N ALA A 220 -2.04 -1.56 13.65
CA ALA A 220 -3.41 -1.53 14.13
C ALA A 220 -3.51 -1.55 15.66
N MET A 221 -2.67 -2.34 16.34
CA MET A 221 -2.55 -2.32 17.80
C MET A 221 -2.19 -0.91 18.28
N LEU A 222 -1.15 -0.29 17.71
CA LEU A 222 -0.74 1.06 18.08
C LEU A 222 -1.86 2.10 17.90
N LEU A 223 -2.60 2.02 16.79
CA LEU A 223 -3.76 2.91 16.57
C LEU A 223 -4.84 2.70 17.63
N LYS A 224 -5.19 1.46 17.95
CA LYS A 224 -6.24 1.16 18.94
C LYS A 224 -5.82 1.50 20.38
N THR A 225 -4.61 1.17 20.78
CA THR A 225 -4.18 1.24 22.18
C THR A 225 -3.50 2.54 22.56
N ILE A 226 -2.81 3.20 21.63
CA ILE A 226 -2.08 4.45 21.88
C ILE A 226 -2.85 5.64 21.30
N ALA A 227 -3.25 5.57 20.03
CA ALA A 227 -3.96 6.67 19.39
C ALA A 227 -5.46 6.71 19.76
N GLY A 228 -6.02 5.62 20.31
CA GLY A 228 -7.42 5.52 20.68
C GLY A 228 -8.37 5.41 19.48
N SER A 229 -7.93 4.86 18.36
CA SER A 229 -8.79 4.67 17.18
C SER A 229 -9.88 3.62 17.42
N LYS A 230 -11.09 3.90 16.95
CA LYS A 230 -12.29 3.09 17.17
C LYS A 230 -12.32 1.82 16.32
N ARG A 231 -11.94 1.93 15.05
CA ARG A 231 -11.83 0.81 14.10
C ARG A 231 -10.59 0.99 13.24
N VAL A 232 -9.98 -0.12 12.85
CA VAL A 232 -8.80 -0.13 11.98
C VAL A 232 -8.97 -1.17 10.88
N TYR A 233 -8.92 -0.70 9.64
CA TYR A 233 -9.02 -1.52 8.44
C TYR A 233 -7.69 -1.52 7.70
N GLY A 234 -7.36 -2.62 7.01
CA GLY A 234 -6.23 -2.69 6.10
C GLY A 234 -6.67 -2.73 4.64
N VAL A 235 -6.08 -1.92 3.77
CA VAL A 235 -6.25 -2.04 2.31
C VAL A 235 -4.88 -2.20 1.68
N VAL A 236 -4.67 -3.34 1.01
CA VAL A 236 -3.39 -3.68 0.37
C VAL A 236 -3.54 -3.96 -1.12
N ALA A 237 -2.47 -3.76 -1.89
CA ALA A 237 -2.48 -4.15 -3.30
C ALA A 237 -2.46 -5.67 -3.42
N GLY A 238 -1.48 -6.31 -2.77
CA GLY A 238 -1.19 -7.73 -2.90
C GLY A 238 -1.37 -8.51 -1.60
N ARG A 239 -2.02 -9.67 -1.66
CA ARG A 239 -1.98 -10.67 -0.58
C ARG A 239 -1.00 -11.79 -0.95
N ALA A 240 0.08 -11.96 -0.19
CA ALA A 240 1.02 -13.07 -0.41
C ALA A 240 0.40 -14.41 -0.03
N TYR A 241 0.69 -15.46 -0.83
CA TYR A 241 0.30 -16.86 -0.64
C TYR A 241 1.51 -17.78 -0.85
#